data_AF-A0A662YAM5-F1
#
_entry.id   AF-A0A662YAM5-F1
#
_cell.length_a   1.000
_cell.length_b   1.000
_cell.length_c   1.000
_cell.angle_alpha   90.00
_cell.angle_beta   90.00
_cell.angle_gamma   90.00
#
_symmetry.space_group_name_H-M   'P 1'
#
loop_
_entity.id
_entity.type
_entity.pdbx_description
1 polymer ?
#
loop_
_entity_poly.entity_id
_entity_poly.type
_entity_poly.pdbx_seq_one_letter_code
_entity_poly.pdbx_strand_id
1 'polypeptide(L)'
;MVFAEQTSRRESLGQGSGLSLTLRDQRSVKYIGTLRHFLRPPSIMDDATYAPYAQALASGSTTAAEAVQQLCQDHGLDRADGATYLLAALAKQAAAASSTERYVAPLVAQQQREDARVAHEHHQERSAAVSRVVASAVTQQLLHDDNPLVNLFSWDAYMARLANLRAAFPEPEFNHALAVKANPTRGLLRGARAAGFGAECASIAEAKHALSLGFEPRSVVYDSPCKTLGELREMLRAGVYINLDNEEEIRKVNQLFSELGDDSATSQEHAKQIGLRINPVVGGGTIDSTSTATVTSKFGLPLTAETKPRLLAIFEQNPWLQGVHVHVGSQGCP
;
A
#
# COMPACT_ATOMS: atom_id res chain seq x y z
N MET A 1 -14.55 4.90 -10.33
CA MET A 1 -14.88 6.28 -9.94
C MET A 1 -15.09 7.06 -11.23
N VAL A 2 -16.26 7.66 -11.42
CA VAL A 2 -16.56 8.48 -12.60
C VAL A 2 -16.65 9.91 -12.10
N PHE A 3 -15.80 10.78 -12.61
CA PHE A 3 -15.94 12.22 -12.41
C PHE A 3 -16.64 12.78 -13.65
N ALA A 4 -17.74 13.49 -13.44
CA ALA A 4 -18.36 14.33 -14.44
C ALA A 4 -18.29 15.76 -13.89
N GLU A 5 -17.65 16.66 -14.62
CA GLU A 5 -17.52 18.06 -14.27
C GLU A 5 -18.18 18.86 -15.40
N GLN A 6 -19.26 19.57 -15.08
CA GLN A 6 -19.93 20.44 -16.04
C GLN A 6 -19.30 21.84 -15.96
N THR A 7 -18.45 22.18 -16.93
CA THR A 7 -17.83 23.51 -16.98
C THR A 7 -18.78 24.51 -17.65
N SER A 8 -19.28 25.48 -16.89
CA SER A 8 -19.98 26.65 -17.43
C SER A 8 -18.97 27.76 -17.73
N ARG A 9 -18.47 27.83 -18.96
CA ARG A 9 -17.86 29.07 -19.48
C ARG A 9 -18.93 29.90 -20.18
N ARG A 10 -19.21 31.09 -19.64
CA ARG A 10 -19.91 32.15 -20.36
C ARG A 10 -18.94 32.80 -21.34
N GLU A 11 -18.97 32.38 -22.60
CA GLU A 11 -18.59 33.21 -23.74
C GLU A 11 -19.62 33.05 -24.85
N SER A 12 -19.96 34.18 -25.47
CA SER A 12 -21.10 34.40 -26.35
C SER A 12 -20.96 33.74 -27.73
N LEU A 13 -22.11 33.27 -28.24
CA LEU A 13 -22.46 32.92 -29.63
C LEU A 13 -21.90 31.59 -30.17
N GLY A 14 -22.81 30.61 -30.29
CA GLY A 14 -22.62 29.37 -31.05
C GLY A 14 -23.22 28.17 -30.33
N GLN A 15 -24.30 27.59 -30.87
CA GLN A 15 -25.01 26.44 -30.31
C GLN A 15 -24.10 25.22 -30.08
N GLY A 16 -24.20 24.61 -28.89
CA GLY A 16 -23.61 23.32 -28.58
C GLY A 16 -23.09 23.22 -27.15
N SER A 17 -23.97 22.98 -26.16
CA SER A 17 -23.56 22.62 -24.81
C SER A 17 -22.98 21.20 -24.80
N GLY A 18 -21.66 21.08 -24.95
CA GLY A 18 -20.95 19.81 -24.84
C GLY A 18 -20.68 19.44 -23.38
N LEU A 19 -21.26 18.34 -22.93
CA LEU A 19 -20.83 17.65 -21.70
C LEU A 19 -19.41 17.10 -21.92
N SER A 20 -18.42 17.64 -21.23
CA SER A 20 -17.07 17.07 -21.22
C SER A 20 -16.96 16.02 -20.11
N LEU A 21 -17.01 14.75 -20.49
CA LEU A 21 -16.79 13.63 -19.58
C LEU A 21 -15.29 13.39 -19.44
N THR A 22 -14.70 13.79 -18.31
CA THR A 22 -13.31 13.45 -17.98
C THR A 22 -13.30 12.16 -17.16
N LEU A 23 -13.21 11.02 -17.85
CA LEU A 23 -12.98 9.72 -17.22
C LEU A 23 -11.55 9.67 -16.66
N ARG A 24 -11.38 9.94 -15.37
CA ARG A 24 -10.15 9.55 -14.65
C ARG A 24 -10.31 8.17 -14.06
N ASP A 25 -9.63 7.23 -14.69
CA ASP A 25 -9.42 5.89 -14.19
C ASP A 25 -8.48 5.93 -12.97
N GLN A 26 -9.04 5.87 -11.76
CA GLN A 26 -8.28 5.33 -10.63
C GLN A 26 -8.44 3.81 -10.62
N ARG A 27 -7.82 3.16 -11.60
CA ARG A 27 -7.33 1.80 -11.46
C ARG A 27 -6.09 1.89 -10.59
N SER A 28 -6.26 1.69 -9.30
CA SER A 28 -5.15 1.31 -8.42
C SER A 28 -5.39 -0.10 -7.91
N VAL A 29 -5.31 -1.05 -8.84
CA VAL A 29 -4.50 -2.25 -8.66
C VAL A 29 -3.54 -2.21 -9.83
N LYS A 30 -2.29 -1.85 -9.56
CA LYS A 30 -1.22 -1.74 -10.55
C LYS A 30 -0.03 -2.51 -10.01
N TYR A 31 0.36 -3.54 -10.75
CA TYR A 31 1.65 -4.20 -10.66
C TYR A 31 2.30 -4.05 -12.03
N ILE A 32 3.61 -3.79 -12.04
CA ILE A 32 4.62 -3.99 -13.10
C ILE A 32 5.70 -2.90 -12.94
N GLY A 33 6.94 -3.34 -12.80
CA GLY A 33 8.01 -2.84 -13.69
C GLY A 33 9.06 -1.88 -13.11
N THR A 34 10.15 -2.51 -12.68
CA THR A 34 11.56 -2.10 -12.90
C THR A 34 12.19 -1.02 -12.02
N LEU A 35 13.20 -1.48 -11.27
CA LEU A 35 14.48 -0.86 -10.93
C LEU A 35 14.73 0.57 -11.45
N ARG A 36 15.02 1.50 -10.53
CA ARG A 36 16.12 2.47 -10.69
C ARG A 36 16.55 3.14 -9.37
N HIS A 37 17.68 2.64 -8.87
CA HIS A 37 18.81 3.25 -8.17
C HIS A 37 18.66 4.43 -7.18
N PHE A 38 19.23 4.14 -6.00
CA PHE A 38 19.89 5.03 -5.07
C PHE A 38 21.02 5.88 -5.69
N LEU A 39 21.22 7.04 -5.05
CA LEU A 39 22.39 7.93 -5.08
C LEU A 39 22.68 8.62 -6.42
N ARG A 40 22.52 9.95 -6.44
CA ARG A 40 23.08 10.83 -7.48
C ARG A 40 24.57 11.06 -7.17
N PRO A 41 25.51 10.63 -8.03
CA PRO A 41 26.76 11.35 -8.21
C PRO A 41 26.53 12.56 -9.14
N PRO A 42 27.46 13.53 -9.17
CA PRO A 42 27.39 14.67 -10.07
C PRO A 42 27.51 14.18 -11.52
N SER A 43 26.64 14.68 -12.41
CA SER A 43 26.55 14.35 -13.85
C SER A 43 26.46 12.85 -14.19
N ILE A 44 25.23 12.31 -14.19
CA ILE A 44 24.92 10.95 -14.66
C ILE A 44 25.19 10.87 -16.17
N MET A 45 26.14 10.02 -16.58
CA MET A 45 26.27 9.57 -17.96
C MET A 45 25.17 8.54 -18.29
N ASP A 46 24.66 8.56 -19.52
CA ASP A 46 23.57 7.69 -19.96
C ASP A 46 23.98 6.20 -19.97
N ASP A 47 23.00 5.32 -19.71
CA ASP A 47 23.20 3.86 -19.63
C ASP A 47 23.84 3.25 -20.89
N ALA A 48 23.58 3.85 -22.06
CA ALA A 48 24.17 3.45 -23.33
C ALA A 48 25.68 3.68 -23.39
N THR A 49 26.20 4.61 -22.59
CA THR A 49 27.61 5.03 -22.67
C THR A 49 28.55 4.01 -22.05
N TYR A 50 28.17 3.37 -20.94
CA TYR A 50 29.04 2.40 -20.26
C TYR A 50 28.70 0.91 -20.56
N ALA A 51 27.57 0.64 -21.23
CA ALA A 51 27.13 -0.72 -21.57
C ALA A 51 28.15 -1.56 -22.37
N PRO A 52 28.91 -1.00 -23.34
CA PRO A 52 29.92 -1.76 -24.08
C PRO A 52 31.05 -2.30 -23.20
N TYR A 53 31.49 -1.52 -22.20
CA TYR A 53 32.58 -1.92 -21.28
C TYR A 53 32.14 -3.04 -20.33
N ALA A 54 30.90 -2.98 -19.83
CA ALA A 54 30.32 -4.05 -19.02
C ALA A 54 30.15 -5.33 -19.83
N GLN A 55 29.73 -5.23 -21.09
CA GLN A 55 29.59 -6.37 -21.99
C GLN A 55 30.95 -7.01 -22.32
N ALA A 56 31.98 -6.21 -22.58
CA ALA A 56 33.34 -6.71 -22.82
C ALA A 56 33.93 -7.42 -21.59
N LEU A 57 33.62 -6.93 -20.39
CA LEU A 57 34.01 -7.60 -19.14
C LEU A 57 33.24 -8.91 -18.94
N ALA A 58 31.92 -8.91 -19.18
CA ALA A 58 31.06 -10.08 -19.03
C ALA A 58 31.39 -11.18 -20.06
N SER A 59 31.87 -10.83 -21.25
CA SER A 59 32.36 -11.78 -22.26
C SER A 59 33.78 -12.27 -22.00
N GLY A 60 34.45 -11.78 -20.95
CA GLY A 60 35.85 -12.10 -20.65
C GLY A 60 36.85 -11.51 -21.65
N SER A 61 36.43 -10.57 -22.49
CA SER A 61 37.25 -9.95 -23.54
C SER A 61 38.20 -8.86 -23.00
N THR A 62 38.01 -8.44 -21.75
CA THR A 62 38.88 -7.49 -21.04
C THR A 62 38.84 -7.76 -19.53
N THR A 63 39.80 -7.24 -18.77
CA THR A 63 39.78 -7.26 -17.31
C THR A 63 39.06 -6.03 -16.74
N ALA A 64 38.63 -6.10 -15.47
CA ALA A 64 37.94 -4.99 -14.82
C ALA A 64 38.81 -3.72 -14.73
N ALA A 65 40.12 -3.89 -14.53
CA ALA A 65 41.06 -2.77 -14.47
C ALA A 65 41.19 -2.06 -15.83
N GLU A 66 41.27 -2.83 -16.92
CA GLU A 66 41.34 -2.30 -18.29
C GLU A 66 40.03 -1.64 -18.71
N ALA A 67 38.88 -2.24 -18.39
CA ALA A 67 37.56 -1.67 -18.67
C ALA A 67 37.34 -0.33 -17.97
N VAL A 68 37.72 -0.21 -16.69
CA VAL A 68 37.67 1.06 -15.94
C VAL A 68 38.62 2.07 -16.55
N GLN A 69 39.84 1.67 -16.88
CA GLN A 69 40.84 2.57 -17.47
C GLN A 69 40.36 3.13 -18.81
N GLN A 70 39.82 2.30 -19.69
CA GLN A 70 39.30 2.71 -20.99
C GLN A 70 38.08 3.64 -20.84
N LEU A 71 37.14 3.29 -19.96
CA LEU A 71 35.97 4.13 -19.66
C LEU A 71 36.38 5.53 -19.14
N CYS A 72 37.40 5.58 -18.27
CA CYS A 72 37.91 6.84 -17.75
C CYS A 72 38.55 7.69 -18.84
N GLN A 73 39.32 7.07 -19.74
CA GLN A 73 39.97 7.76 -20.86
C GLN A 73 38.97 8.30 -21.87
N ASP A 74 37.98 7.50 -22.25
CA ASP A 74 37.02 7.85 -23.30
C ASP A 74 36.06 8.97 -22.88
N HIS A 75 35.87 9.16 -21.56
CA HIS A 75 34.89 10.08 -21.01
C HIS A 75 35.45 11.09 -20.01
N GLY A 76 36.77 11.16 -19.86
CA GLY A 76 37.44 12.12 -18.98
C GLY A 76 37.06 11.97 -17.51
N LEU A 77 36.78 10.74 -17.05
CA LEU A 77 36.41 10.45 -15.67
C LEU A 77 37.65 10.17 -14.82
N ASP A 78 37.52 10.41 -13.52
CA ASP A 78 38.48 9.84 -12.57
C ASP A 78 38.23 8.34 -12.38
N ARG A 79 39.23 7.67 -11.80
CA ARG A 79 39.20 6.21 -11.64
C ARG A 79 38.11 5.72 -10.68
N ALA A 80 37.73 6.52 -9.68
CA ALA A 80 36.71 6.15 -8.71
C ALA A 80 35.32 6.24 -9.35
N ASP A 81 35.07 7.29 -10.14
CA ASP A 81 33.86 7.47 -10.90
C ASP A 81 33.71 6.39 -11.97
N GLY A 82 34.77 6.10 -12.75
CA GLY A 82 34.75 5.04 -13.74
C GLY A 82 34.47 3.65 -13.14
N ALA A 83 35.08 3.34 -11.98
CA ALA A 83 34.79 2.10 -11.26
C ALA A 83 33.33 2.03 -10.79
N THR A 84 32.78 3.14 -10.30
CA THR A 84 31.40 3.24 -9.85
C THR A 84 30.41 3.01 -10.99
N TYR A 85 30.63 3.63 -12.14
CA TYR A 85 29.77 3.45 -13.32
C TYR A 85 29.82 2.02 -13.86
N LEU A 86 31.00 1.40 -13.92
CA LEU A 86 31.13 0.02 -14.38
C LEU A 86 30.44 -0.98 -13.42
N LEU A 87 30.55 -0.76 -12.10
CA LEU A 87 29.87 -1.59 -11.10
C LEU A 87 28.35 -1.50 -11.24
N ALA A 88 27.82 -0.28 -11.43
CA ALA A 88 26.39 -0.05 -11.66
C ALA A 88 25.88 -0.74 -12.93
N ALA A 89 26.70 -0.77 -13.99
CA ALA A 89 26.39 -1.46 -15.25
C ALA A 89 26.27 -2.98 -15.08
N LEU A 90 27.24 -3.58 -14.37
CA LEU A 90 27.27 -5.02 -14.10
C LEU A 90 26.11 -5.44 -13.18
N ALA A 91 25.79 -4.62 -12.17
CA ALA A 91 24.63 -4.84 -11.31
C ALA A 91 23.31 -4.82 -12.11
N LYS A 92 23.17 -3.89 -13.07
CA LYS A 92 22.01 -3.84 -13.98
C LYS A 92 21.92 -5.08 -14.89
N GLN A 93 23.05 -5.55 -15.43
CA GLN A 93 23.09 -6.78 -16.24
C GLN A 93 22.77 -8.04 -15.42
N ALA A 94 23.30 -8.15 -14.20
CA ALA A 94 22.99 -9.26 -13.30
C ALA A 94 21.50 -9.31 -12.92
N ALA A 95 20.88 -8.14 -12.68
CA ALA A 95 19.45 -8.04 -12.44
C ALA A 95 18.60 -8.40 -13.68
N ALA A 96 19.09 -8.15 -14.89
CA ALA A 96 18.44 -8.59 -16.12
C ALA A 96 18.60 -10.11 -16.35
N ALA A 97 19.76 -10.67 -15.99
CA ALA A 97 20.05 -12.11 -16.11
C ALA A 97 19.29 -12.98 -15.09
N SER A 98 18.89 -12.43 -13.94
CA SER A 98 18.03 -13.13 -12.96
C SER A 98 16.54 -13.13 -13.35
N SER A 99 16.18 -12.58 -14.52
CA SER A 99 14.78 -12.44 -14.97
C SER A 99 14.25 -13.59 -15.84
N THR A 100 15.07 -14.62 -16.08
CA THR A 100 14.76 -15.77 -16.95
C THR A 100 13.89 -16.85 -16.30
N GLU A 101 13.69 -16.83 -14.98
CA GLU A 101 12.64 -17.61 -14.31
C GLU A 101 11.73 -16.68 -13.50
N ARG A 102 10.96 -15.85 -14.22
CA ARG A 102 9.80 -15.19 -13.62
C ARG A 102 8.75 -16.27 -13.33
N TYR A 103 8.61 -16.64 -12.06
CA TYR A 103 7.38 -17.26 -11.57
C TYR A 103 6.23 -16.28 -11.84
N VAL A 104 5.48 -16.53 -12.91
CA VAL A 104 4.25 -15.81 -13.21
C VAL A 104 3.13 -16.67 -12.62
N ALA A 105 2.50 -16.19 -11.54
CA ALA A 105 1.32 -16.85 -10.99
C ALA A 105 0.33 -17.13 -12.14
N PRO A 106 -0.30 -18.32 -12.20
CA PRO A 106 -1.21 -18.68 -13.31
C PRO A 106 -2.29 -17.62 -13.59
N LEU A 107 -2.70 -16.88 -12.56
CA LEU A 107 -3.61 -15.74 -12.64
C LEU A 107 -3.10 -14.62 -13.57
N VAL A 108 -1.82 -14.23 -13.48
CA VAL A 108 -1.21 -13.12 -14.23
C VAL A 108 -1.05 -13.47 -15.72
N ALA A 109 -0.69 -14.73 -16.02
CA ALA A 109 -0.56 -15.22 -17.40
C ALA A 109 -1.93 -15.44 -18.08
N GLN A 110 -2.99 -15.67 -17.31
CA GLN A 110 -4.37 -15.69 -17.79
C GLN A 110 -4.89 -14.26 -18.04
N GLN A 111 -4.61 -13.33 -17.11
CA GLN A 111 -4.99 -11.92 -17.21
C GLN A 111 -4.43 -11.25 -18.48
N GLN A 112 -3.14 -11.44 -18.79
CA GLN A 112 -2.48 -10.80 -19.94
C GLN A 112 -2.97 -11.29 -21.31
N ARG A 113 -3.50 -12.52 -21.42
CA ARG A 113 -3.97 -13.09 -22.71
C ARG A 113 -5.40 -12.69 -23.06
N GLU A 114 -6.20 -12.31 -22.06
CA GLU A 114 -7.57 -11.82 -22.26
C GLU A 114 -7.60 -10.30 -22.61
N ASP A 115 -6.57 -9.55 -22.25
CA ASP A 115 -6.60 -8.09 -22.06
C ASP A 115 -6.83 -7.17 -23.28
N ALA A 116 -6.74 -7.58 -24.55
CA ALA A 116 -6.89 -6.60 -25.66
C ALA A 116 -8.33 -6.48 -26.19
N ARG A 117 -8.98 -7.61 -26.52
CA ARG A 117 -10.40 -7.63 -26.95
C ARG A 117 -11.35 -7.51 -25.76
N VAL A 118 -11.06 -8.22 -24.66
CA VAL A 118 -11.85 -8.17 -23.43
C VAL A 118 -11.78 -6.77 -22.82
N ALA A 119 -10.64 -6.07 -22.84
CA ALA A 119 -10.61 -4.69 -22.33
C ALA A 119 -11.40 -3.70 -23.18
N HIS A 120 -11.51 -3.89 -24.50
CA HIS A 120 -12.32 -3.04 -25.38
C HIS A 120 -13.82 -3.30 -25.18
N GLU A 121 -14.25 -4.56 -25.18
CA GLU A 121 -15.63 -4.96 -24.90
C GLU A 121 -16.05 -4.55 -23.48
N HIS A 122 -15.24 -4.82 -22.45
CA HIS A 122 -15.47 -4.33 -21.09
C HIS A 122 -15.40 -2.80 -20.98
N HIS A 123 -14.64 -2.09 -21.82
CA HIS A 123 -14.63 -0.63 -21.85
C HIS A 123 -15.94 -0.09 -22.45
N GLN A 124 -16.45 -0.70 -23.53
CA GLN A 124 -17.73 -0.31 -24.13
C GLN A 124 -18.91 -0.61 -23.20
N GLU A 125 -18.95 -1.80 -22.58
CA GLU A 125 -19.98 -2.16 -21.59
C GLU A 125 -19.96 -1.24 -20.37
N ARG A 126 -18.77 -0.93 -19.84
CA ARG A 126 -18.62 0.06 -18.76
C ARG A 126 -19.08 1.45 -19.20
N SER A 127 -18.72 1.89 -20.41
CA SER A 127 -19.12 3.20 -20.92
C SER A 127 -20.63 3.31 -21.09
N ALA A 128 -21.28 2.25 -21.59
CA ALA A 128 -22.73 2.17 -21.70
C ALA A 128 -23.41 2.17 -20.32
N ALA A 129 -22.89 1.39 -19.35
CA ALA A 129 -23.39 1.38 -17.99
C ALA A 129 -23.24 2.75 -17.30
N VAL A 130 -22.07 3.39 -17.43
CA VAL A 130 -21.80 4.72 -16.90
C VAL A 130 -22.75 5.75 -17.51
N SER A 131 -22.96 5.72 -18.83
CA SER A 131 -23.88 6.65 -19.51
C SER A 131 -25.30 6.50 -19.00
N ARG A 132 -25.80 5.26 -18.80
CA ARG A 132 -27.12 5.01 -18.21
C ARG A 132 -27.22 5.52 -16.78
N VAL A 133 -26.18 5.31 -15.96
CA VAL A 133 -26.14 5.76 -14.58
C VAL A 133 -26.16 7.29 -14.49
N VAL A 134 -25.37 7.98 -15.32
CA VAL A 134 -25.35 9.45 -15.38
C VAL A 134 -26.69 9.98 -15.86
N ALA A 135 -27.26 9.43 -16.94
CA ALA A 135 -28.57 9.82 -17.43
C ALA A 135 -29.66 9.64 -16.35
N SER A 136 -29.61 8.54 -15.61
CA SER A 136 -30.51 8.29 -14.48
C SER A 136 -30.30 9.28 -13.35
N ALA A 137 -29.06 9.62 -13.00
CA ALA A 137 -28.75 10.60 -11.95
C ALA A 137 -29.26 12.00 -12.31
N VAL A 138 -29.14 12.43 -13.56
CA VAL A 138 -29.69 13.70 -14.05
C VAL A 138 -31.22 13.66 -14.06
N THR A 139 -31.82 12.58 -14.58
CA THR A 139 -33.29 12.42 -14.64
C THR A 139 -33.92 12.44 -13.25
N GLN A 140 -33.27 11.83 -12.27
CA GLN A 140 -33.70 11.80 -10.88
C GLN A 140 -33.30 13.07 -10.09
N GLN A 141 -32.72 14.07 -10.75
CA GLN A 141 -32.24 15.31 -10.12
C GLN A 141 -31.25 15.08 -8.97
N LEU A 142 -30.47 14.01 -9.04
CA LEU A 142 -29.35 13.76 -8.12
C LEU A 142 -28.10 14.56 -8.54
N LEU A 143 -28.00 14.92 -9.82
CA LEU A 143 -26.96 15.77 -10.41
C LEU A 143 -27.65 16.93 -11.12
N HIS A 144 -27.43 18.16 -10.64
CA HIS A 144 -27.98 19.40 -11.19
C HIS A 144 -27.07 20.59 -10.84
N ASP A 145 -27.34 21.79 -11.35
CA ASP A 145 -26.41 22.92 -11.23
C ASP A 145 -26.05 23.29 -9.77
N ASP A 146 -27.01 23.20 -8.84
CA ASP A 146 -26.78 23.45 -7.41
C ASP A 146 -26.15 22.25 -6.67
N ASN A 147 -26.15 21.06 -7.28
CA ASN A 147 -25.46 19.86 -6.80
C ASN A 147 -24.67 19.21 -7.94
N PRO A 148 -23.56 19.84 -8.37
CA PRO A 148 -22.87 19.48 -9.61
C PRO A 148 -21.95 18.25 -9.47
N LEU A 149 -21.93 17.61 -8.30
CA LEU A 149 -21.06 16.46 -8.03
C LEU A 149 -21.82 15.38 -7.27
N VAL A 150 -21.78 14.16 -7.80
CA VAL A 150 -22.29 12.97 -7.12
C VAL A 150 -21.26 11.85 -7.15
N ASN A 151 -21.06 11.20 -6.00
CA ASN A 151 -20.24 9.99 -5.89
C ASN A 151 -21.14 8.76 -5.86
N LEU A 152 -21.06 7.94 -6.91
CA LEU A 152 -21.87 6.73 -7.07
C LEU A 152 -21.02 5.48 -6.85
N PHE A 153 -21.55 4.55 -6.06
CA PHE A 153 -20.92 3.28 -5.73
C PHE A 153 -21.82 2.13 -6.18
N SER A 154 -21.24 1.13 -6.84
CA SER A 154 -21.96 -0.11 -7.12
C SER A 154 -22.00 -0.95 -5.85
N TRP A 155 -23.16 -1.00 -5.22
CA TRP A 155 -23.38 -1.77 -3.99
C TRP A 155 -23.16 -3.27 -4.24
N ASP A 156 -23.73 -3.82 -5.31
CA ASP A 156 -23.59 -5.24 -5.64
C ASP A 156 -22.13 -5.63 -5.87
N ALA A 157 -21.39 -4.80 -6.61
CA ALA A 157 -19.98 -5.06 -6.86
C ALA A 157 -19.11 -4.89 -5.59
N TYR A 158 -19.54 -4.08 -4.63
CA TYR A 158 -18.90 -3.97 -3.33
C TYR A 158 -19.16 -5.23 -2.48
N MET A 159 -20.43 -5.64 -2.36
CA MET A 159 -20.81 -6.84 -1.60
C MET A 159 -20.20 -8.12 -2.19
N ALA A 160 -20.15 -8.24 -3.52
CA ALA A 160 -19.48 -9.36 -4.18
C ALA A 160 -17.98 -9.43 -3.85
N ARG A 161 -17.29 -8.27 -3.74
CA ARG A 161 -15.87 -8.25 -3.34
C ARG A 161 -15.67 -8.70 -1.89
N LEU A 162 -16.54 -8.27 -0.98
CA LEU A 162 -16.50 -8.72 0.41
C LEU A 162 -16.73 -10.24 0.51
N ALA A 163 -17.71 -10.76 -0.22
CA ALA A 163 -17.98 -12.20 -0.29
C ALA A 163 -16.77 -12.98 -0.85
N ASN A 164 -16.16 -12.49 -1.94
CA ASN A 164 -14.98 -13.13 -2.52
C ASN A 164 -13.80 -13.18 -1.55
N LEU A 165 -13.56 -12.11 -0.77
CA LEU A 165 -12.52 -12.09 0.25
C LEU A 165 -12.77 -13.11 1.36
N ARG A 166 -14.00 -13.19 1.87
CA ARG A 166 -14.37 -14.19 2.90
C ARG A 166 -14.27 -15.61 2.38
N ALA A 167 -14.61 -15.84 1.11
CA ALA A 167 -14.47 -17.16 0.49
C ALA A 167 -13.00 -17.58 0.33
N ALA A 168 -12.11 -16.63 -0.01
CA ALA A 168 -10.68 -16.89 -0.16
C ALA A 168 -9.97 -17.15 1.19
N PHE A 169 -10.44 -16.52 2.26
CA PHE A 169 -9.90 -16.66 3.61
C PHE A 169 -11.05 -16.90 4.59
N PRO A 170 -11.50 -18.16 4.74
CA PRO A 170 -12.70 -18.48 5.50
C PRO A 170 -12.53 -18.29 7.01
N GLU A 171 -13.64 -18.00 7.69
CA GLU A 171 -13.74 -18.06 9.15
C GLU A 171 -13.79 -19.52 9.64
N PRO A 172 -13.35 -19.82 10.88
CA PRO A 172 -12.91 -18.88 11.93
C PRO A 172 -11.41 -18.53 11.91
N GLU A 173 -10.61 -19.12 11.01
CA GLU A 173 -9.16 -18.93 10.98
C GLU A 173 -8.77 -17.49 10.62
N PHE A 174 -9.59 -16.82 9.82
CA PHE A 174 -9.34 -15.46 9.34
C PHE A 174 -10.42 -14.48 9.79
N ASN A 175 -9.98 -13.40 10.44
CA ASN A 175 -10.80 -12.21 10.66
C ASN A 175 -10.54 -11.19 9.55
N HIS A 176 -11.60 -10.57 9.08
CA HIS A 176 -11.52 -9.57 8.01
C HIS A 176 -11.75 -8.18 8.56
N ALA A 177 -10.82 -7.25 8.35
CA ALA A 177 -10.99 -5.85 8.72
C ALA A 177 -10.78 -4.96 7.49
N LEU A 178 -11.77 -4.10 7.20
CA LEU A 178 -11.68 -3.19 6.06
C LEU A 178 -10.85 -1.95 6.44
N ALA A 179 -9.84 -1.63 5.64
CA ALA A 179 -9.07 -0.39 5.80
C ALA A 179 -9.96 0.85 5.59
N VAL A 180 -10.26 1.58 6.66
CA VAL A 180 -11.18 2.74 6.65
C VAL A 180 -10.69 3.84 5.72
N LYS A 181 -9.37 4.07 5.70
CA LYS A 181 -8.70 5.04 4.81
C LYS A 181 -9.00 4.82 3.32
N ALA A 182 -9.37 3.61 2.90
CA ALA A 182 -9.73 3.34 1.52
C ALA A 182 -11.04 4.04 1.13
N ASN A 183 -12.03 4.05 2.03
CA ASN A 183 -13.25 4.82 1.87
C ASN A 183 -14.01 4.93 3.22
N PRO A 184 -14.03 6.11 3.88
CA PRO A 184 -14.67 6.27 5.18
C PRO A 184 -16.20 6.50 5.10
N THR A 185 -16.81 6.35 3.92
CA THR A 185 -18.24 6.61 3.73
C THR A 185 -19.09 5.69 4.62
N ARG A 186 -19.96 6.30 5.44
CA ARG A 186 -20.80 5.61 6.46
C ARG A 186 -21.58 4.43 5.90
N GLY A 187 -22.17 4.59 4.70
CA GLY A 187 -22.96 3.54 4.05
C GLY A 187 -22.14 2.29 3.71
N LEU A 188 -20.92 2.46 3.18
CA LEU A 188 -20.03 1.36 2.84
C LEU A 188 -19.53 0.65 4.12
N LEU A 189 -19.08 1.41 5.12
CA LEU A 189 -18.64 0.83 6.39
C LEU A 189 -19.76 0.04 7.09
N ARG A 190 -20.99 0.56 7.11
CA ARG A 190 -22.15 -0.18 7.64
C ARG A 190 -22.43 -1.46 6.84
N GLY A 191 -22.26 -1.43 5.52
CA GLY A 191 -22.33 -2.61 4.65
C GLY A 191 -21.30 -3.67 5.01
N ALA A 192 -20.03 -3.27 5.12
CA ALA A 192 -18.94 -4.15 5.56
C ALA A 192 -19.26 -4.79 6.93
N ARG A 193 -19.67 -3.98 7.90
CA ARG A 193 -20.06 -4.46 9.23
C ARG A 193 -21.18 -5.49 9.16
N ALA A 194 -22.24 -5.21 8.40
CA ALA A 194 -23.35 -6.14 8.21
C ALA A 194 -22.92 -7.43 7.52
N ALA A 195 -21.86 -7.38 6.70
CA ALA A 195 -21.25 -8.55 6.07
C ALA A 195 -20.24 -9.30 6.96
N GLY A 196 -20.07 -8.88 8.22
CA GLY A 196 -19.18 -9.53 9.20
C GLY A 196 -17.75 -8.97 9.24
N PHE A 197 -17.45 -7.88 8.53
CA PHE A 197 -16.12 -7.27 8.55
C PHE A 197 -15.93 -6.36 9.77
N GLY A 198 -14.72 -6.36 10.30
CA GLY A 198 -14.15 -5.34 11.18
C GLY A 198 -13.67 -4.10 10.42
N ALA A 199 -12.94 -3.22 11.13
CA ALA A 199 -12.41 -1.97 10.59
C ALA A 199 -10.93 -1.78 10.98
N GLU A 200 -10.05 -1.64 9.99
CA GLU A 200 -8.65 -1.25 10.21
C GLU A 200 -8.53 0.27 10.07
N CYS A 201 -7.94 0.89 11.08
CA CYS A 201 -7.93 2.33 11.28
C CYS A 201 -6.50 2.84 11.44
N ALA A 202 -6.10 3.75 10.56
CA ALA A 202 -4.81 4.41 10.56
C ALA A 202 -4.77 5.68 11.43
N SER A 203 -5.90 6.07 12.04
CA SER A 203 -5.99 7.22 12.95
C SER A 203 -7.06 7.03 14.02
N ILE A 204 -6.93 7.79 15.11
CA ILE A 204 -7.94 7.82 16.18
C ILE A 204 -9.32 8.25 15.67
N ALA A 205 -9.36 9.16 14.70
CA ALA A 205 -10.62 9.63 14.10
C ALA A 205 -11.33 8.51 13.35
N GLU A 206 -10.59 7.68 12.62
CA GLU A 206 -11.13 6.49 11.94
C GLU A 206 -11.63 5.45 12.94
N ALA A 207 -10.89 5.18 14.01
CA ALA A 207 -11.30 4.25 15.06
C ALA A 207 -12.60 4.72 15.75
N LYS A 208 -12.66 6.00 16.14
CA LYS A 208 -13.87 6.61 16.71
C LYS A 208 -15.05 6.59 15.74
N HIS A 209 -14.78 6.83 14.45
CA HIS A 209 -15.80 6.76 13.41
C HIS A 209 -16.36 5.34 13.28
N ALA A 210 -15.51 4.32 13.23
CA ALA A 210 -15.93 2.91 13.19
C ALA A 210 -16.75 2.53 14.43
N LEU A 211 -16.29 2.87 15.64
CA LEU A 211 -17.03 2.65 16.87
C LEU A 211 -18.40 3.36 16.86
N SER A 212 -18.47 4.60 16.38
CA SER A 212 -19.73 5.35 16.24
C SER A 212 -20.73 4.72 15.26
N LEU A 213 -20.25 3.86 14.34
CA LEU A 213 -21.06 3.10 13.40
C LEU A 213 -21.48 1.73 13.96
N GLY A 214 -21.10 1.42 15.20
CA GLY A 214 -21.49 0.21 15.92
C GLY A 214 -20.66 -1.01 15.55
N PHE A 215 -19.41 -0.84 15.08
CA PHE A 215 -18.46 -1.94 15.02
C PHE A 215 -18.15 -2.42 16.45
N GLU A 216 -18.05 -3.73 16.63
CA GLU A 216 -17.60 -4.32 17.89
C GLU A 216 -16.16 -3.86 18.16
N PRO A 217 -15.82 -3.38 19.37
CA PRO A 217 -14.48 -2.84 19.61
C PRO A 217 -13.36 -3.82 19.26
N ARG A 218 -13.52 -5.11 19.59
CA ARG A 218 -12.57 -6.18 19.26
C ARG A 218 -12.36 -6.43 17.76
N SER A 219 -13.26 -5.94 16.90
CA SER A 219 -13.10 -6.02 15.43
C SER A 219 -12.59 -4.72 14.82
N VAL A 220 -12.32 -3.70 15.64
CA VAL A 220 -11.61 -2.49 15.23
C VAL A 220 -10.12 -2.69 15.52
N VAL A 221 -9.28 -2.42 14.52
CA VAL A 221 -7.81 -2.52 14.57
C VAL A 221 -7.23 -1.11 14.45
N TYR A 222 -6.39 -0.70 15.40
CA TYR A 222 -5.80 0.65 15.45
C TYR A 222 -4.28 0.64 15.19
N ASP A 223 -3.88 1.14 14.02
CA ASP A 223 -2.53 1.00 13.43
C ASP A 223 -1.77 2.32 13.25
N SER A 224 -2.22 3.43 13.86
CA SER A 224 -1.51 4.72 13.78
C SER A 224 -0.06 4.61 14.29
N PRO A 225 0.97 5.14 13.63
CA PRO A 225 2.36 4.95 14.04
C PRO A 225 2.84 5.82 15.21
N CYS A 226 2.00 6.74 15.69
CA CYS A 226 2.40 7.77 16.66
C CYS A 226 1.33 8.01 17.74
N LYS A 227 0.84 6.93 18.35
CA LYS A 227 -0.26 6.98 19.32
C LYS A 227 0.16 7.75 20.59
N THR A 228 -0.73 8.62 21.06
CA THR A 228 -0.53 9.31 22.34
C THR A 228 -0.89 8.40 23.52
N LEU A 229 -0.40 8.72 24.72
CA LEU A 229 -0.79 8.00 25.94
C LEU A 229 -2.31 8.07 26.18
N GLY A 230 -2.95 9.19 25.85
CA GLY A 230 -4.39 9.38 25.94
C GLY A 230 -5.15 8.46 24.97
N GLU A 231 -4.73 8.40 23.71
CA GLU A 231 -5.32 7.51 22.70
C GLU A 231 -5.18 6.04 23.08
N LEU A 232 -4.00 5.61 23.52
CA LEU A 232 -3.78 4.23 23.99
C LEU A 232 -4.71 3.88 25.15
N ARG A 233 -4.80 4.76 26.17
CA ARG A 233 -5.70 4.56 27.31
C ARG A 233 -7.15 4.46 26.88
N GLU A 234 -7.59 5.32 25.97
CA GLU A 234 -8.97 5.32 25.47
C GLU A 234 -9.29 4.04 24.70
N MET A 235 -8.43 3.64 23.76
CA MET A 235 -8.65 2.48 22.91
C MET A 235 -8.52 1.15 23.66
N LEU A 236 -7.59 1.04 24.61
CA LEU A 236 -7.49 -0.14 25.49
C LEU A 236 -8.75 -0.31 26.33
N ARG A 237 -9.25 0.78 26.96
CA ARG A 237 -10.50 0.73 27.73
C ARG A 237 -11.72 0.39 26.89
N ALA A 238 -11.72 0.78 25.62
CA ALA A 238 -12.79 0.45 24.68
C ALA A 238 -12.75 -1.03 24.26
N GLY A 239 -11.63 -1.74 24.43
CA GLY A 239 -11.47 -3.11 23.95
C GLY A 239 -11.05 -3.21 22.47
N VAL A 240 -10.42 -2.16 21.93
CA VAL A 240 -9.95 -2.11 20.53
C VAL A 240 -8.65 -2.89 20.39
N TYR A 241 -8.50 -3.62 19.27
CA TYR A 241 -7.23 -4.28 18.96
C TYR A 241 -6.22 -3.23 18.49
N ILE A 242 -5.04 -3.17 19.11
CA ILE A 242 -4.03 -2.15 18.88
C ILE A 242 -2.74 -2.81 18.41
N ASN A 243 -2.22 -2.40 17.26
CA ASN A 243 -0.86 -2.72 16.88
C ASN A 243 0.06 -1.57 17.26
N LEU A 244 0.95 -1.79 18.22
CA LEU A 244 2.01 -0.85 18.57
C LEU A 244 2.99 -0.75 17.41
N ASP A 245 3.53 0.44 17.17
CA ASP A 245 4.40 0.67 16.01
C ASP A 245 5.89 0.79 16.40
N ASN A 246 6.19 1.16 17.64
CA ASN A 246 7.54 1.44 18.11
C ASN A 246 7.72 1.19 19.62
N GLU A 247 8.98 1.20 20.09
CA GLU A 247 9.32 0.97 21.51
C GLU A 247 8.81 2.05 22.46
N GLU A 248 8.53 3.27 21.99
CA GLU A 248 7.93 4.31 22.81
C GLU A 248 6.47 3.98 23.16
N GLU A 249 5.71 3.43 22.21
CA GLU A 249 4.34 2.96 22.47
C GLU A 249 4.32 1.79 23.47
N ILE A 250 5.30 0.87 23.41
CA ILE A 250 5.45 -0.19 24.41
C ILE A 250 5.68 0.41 25.81
N ARG A 251 6.56 1.41 25.93
CA ARG A 251 6.79 2.12 27.21
C ARG A 251 5.51 2.78 27.74
N LYS A 252 4.72 3.40 26.86
CA LYS A 252 3.42 4.00 27.22
C LYS A 252 2.44 2.95 27.73
N VAL A 253 2.35 1.78 27.09
CA VAL A 253 1.47 0.68 27.56
C VAL A 253 1.92 0.16 28.92
N ASN A 254 3.23 -0.05 29.13
CA ASN A 254 3.76 -0.44 30.44
C ASN A 254 3.44 0.58 31.54
N GLN A 255 3.49 1.88 31.23
CA GLN A 255 3.04 2.93 32.14
C GLN A 255 1.54 2.80 32.44
N LEU A 256 0.69 2.55 31.43
CA LEU A 256 -0.75 2.40 31.66
C LEU A 256 -1.09 1.19 32.52
N PHE A 257 -0.40 0.06 32.34
CA PHE A 257 -0.63 -1.14 33.15
C PHE A 257 -0.16 -0.99 34.60
N SER A 258 0.93 -0.26 34.84
CA SER A 258 1.33 0.07 36.21
C SER A 258 0.35 1.04 36.90
N GLU A 259 -0.29 1.94 36.15
CA GLU A 259 -1.33 2.85 36.66
C GLU A 259 -2.66 2.13 36.98
N LEU A 260 -3.04 1.13 36.18
CA LEU A 260 -4.36 0.48 36.26
C LEU A 260 -4.43 -0.67 37.28
N GLY A 261 -3.29 -1.16 37.77
CA GLY A 261 -3.24 -2.32 38.64
C GLY A 261 -3.55 -3.59 37.87
N ASP A 262 -2.62 -4.03 37.03
CA ASP A 262 -2.81 -5.17 36.14
C ASP A 262 -2.61 -6.50 36.90
N ASP A 263 -3.70 -7.08 37.40
CA ASP A 263 -3.69 -8.46 37.87
C ASP A 263 -3.55 -9.44 36.70
N SER A 264 -3.16 -10.70 36.97
CA SER A 264 -2.84 -11.63 35.89
C SER A 264 -4.00 -11.92 34.94
N ALA A 265 -5.25 -11.76 35.40
CA ALA A 265 -6.43 -11.97 34.56
C ALA A 265 -6.64 -10.78 33.59
N THR A 266 -6.43 -9.56 34.09
CA THR A 266 -6.52 -8.32 33.30
C THR A 266 -5.41 -8.27 32.25
N SER A 267 -4.17 -8.66 32.61
CA SER A 267 -3.06 -8.77 31.66
C SER A 267 -3.35 -9.75 30.51
N GLN A 268 -3.99 -10.88 30.81
CA GLN A 268 -4.34 -11.90 29.81
C GLN A 268 -5.44 -11.43 28.86
N GLU A 269 -6.42 -10.66 29.34
CA GLU A 269 -7.45 -10.07 28.47
C GLU A 269 -6.89 -8.94 27.61
N HIS A 270 -5.97 -8.13 28.14
CA HIS A 270 -5.22 -7.16 27.36
C HIS A 270 -4.36 -7.84 26.29
N ALA A 271 -3.79 -9.01 26.59
CA ALA A 271 -2.93 -9.73 25.66
C ALA A 271 -3.62 -10.11 24.35
N LYS A 272 -4.93 -10.36 24.40
CA LYS A 272 -5.76 -10.66 23.22
C LYS A 272 -5.96 -9.44 22.31
N GLN A 273 -5.55 -8.26 22.74
CA GLN A 273 -5.85 -6.98 22.08
C GLN A 273 -4.61 -6.26 21.57
N ILE A 274 -3.38 -6.71 21.89
CA ILE A 274 -2.18 -5.94 21.59
C ILE A 274 -1.20 -6.74 20.74
N GLY A 275 -0.85 -6.15 19.59
CA GLY A 275 0.21 -6.62 18.72
C GLY A 275 1.34 -5.60 18.55
N LEU A 276 2.43 -6.03 17.93
CA LEU A 276 3.53 -5.17 17.51
C LEU A 276 3.67 -5.26 15.99
N ARG A 277 3.75 -4.10 15.35
CA ARG A 277 4.05 -4.02 13.93
C ARG A 277 5.52 -4.33 13.70
N ILE A 278 5.76 -5.38 12.93
CA ILE A 278 7.09 -5.77 12.46
C ILE A 278 7.22 -5.38 11.00
N ASN A 279 8.32 -4.70 10.70
CA ASN A 279 8.74 -4.39 9.35
C ASN A 279 9.66 -5.51 8.88
N PRO A 280 9.23 -6.36 7.93
CA PRO A 280 10.00 -7.53 7.51
C PRO A 280 11.16 -7.20 6.58
N VAL A 281 11.38 -5.92 6.24
CA VAL A 281 12.49 -5.46 5.40
C VAL A 281 12.55 -6.16 4.03
N VAL A 282 11.37 -6.46 3.46
CA VAL A 282 11.26 -7.15 2.15
C VAL A 282 11.44 -6.21 0.95
N GLY A 283 11.78 -4.94 1.20
CA GLY A 283 11.96 -3.92 0.17
C GLY A 283 10.70 -3.08 -0.07
N GLY A 284 10.78 -2.16 -1.03
CA GLY A 284 9.67 -1.25 -1.35
C GLY A 284 8.83 -1.66 -2.54
N GLY A 285 7.51 -1.49 -2.42
CA GLY A 285 6.60 -1.49 -3.57
C GLY A 285 6.89 -0.33 -4.52
N THR A 286 6.20 -0.28 -5.67
CA THR A 286 6.51 0.64 -6.78
C THR A 286 6.39 2.15 -6.49
N ILE A 287 5.92 2.55 -5.30
CA ILE A 287 5.75 3.95 -4.90
C ILE A 287 6.41 4.17 -3.52
N ASP A 288 7.51 4.92 -3.50
CA ASP A 288 8.31 5.23 -2.30
C ASP A 288 7.47 5.75 -1.12
N SER A 289 6.49 6.62 -1.37
CA SER A 289 5.65 7.22 -0.32
C SER A 289 4.67 6.24 0.34
N THR A 290 4.45 5.07 -0.26
CA THR A 290 3.56 4.01 0.27
C THR A 290 4.32 2.75 0.66
N SER A 291 5.64 2.79 0.57
CA SER A 291 6.50 1.70 0.97
C SER A 291 6.72 1.71 2.48
N THR A 292 6.14 0.72 3.16
CA THR A 292 6.15 0.65 4.62
C THR A 292 7.09 -0.42 5.19
N ALA A 293 7.84 -1.13 4.33
CA ALA A 293 8.73 -2.23 4.73
C ALA A 293 10.16 -2.12 4.17
N THR A 294 10.72 -0.90 4.21
CA THR A 294 12.15 -0.64 3.98
C THR A 294 12.88 -0.46 5.30
N VAL A 295 14.21 -0.58 5.32
CA VAL A 295 15.04 -0.30 6.52
C VAL A 295 14.81 1.12 7.05
N THR A 296 14.50 2.07 6.17
CA THR A 296 14.23 3.48 6.49
C THR A 296 12.77 3.77 6.76
N SER A 297 11.90 2.75 6.77
CA SER A 297 10.49 2.97 6.98
C SER A 297 10.24 3.45 8.40
N LYS A 298 9.34 4.42 8.54
CA LYS A 298 8.87 4.91 9.85
C LYS A 298 7.89 3.97 10.54
N PHE A 299 7.55 2.85 9.92
CA PHE A 299 6.50 1.95 10.34
C PHE A 299 7.07 0.65 10.88
N GLY A 300 6.75 0.34 12.13
CA GLY A 300 7.13 -0.93 12.76
C GLY A 300 8.62 -1.06 13.05
N LEU A 301 8.97 -2.05 13.86
CA LEU A 301 10.37 -2.36 14.15
C LEU A 301 10.93 -3.28 13.05
N PRO A 302 12.11 -2.96 12.47
CA PRO A 302 12.69 -3.77 11.40
C PRO A 302 13.13 -5.15 11.91
N LEU A 303 12.89 -6.18 11.10
CA LEU A 303 13.34 -7.54 11.33
C LEU A 303 14.55 -7.85 10.45
N THR A 304 15.73 -7.75 11.04
CA THR A 304 17.04 -8.08 10.45
C THR A 304 17.81 -9.04 11.37
N ALA A 305 18.95 -9.55 10.92
CA ALA A 305 19.81 -10.40 11.76
C ALA A 305 20.26 -9.68 13.05
N GLU A 306 20.52 -8.38 12.95
CA GLU A 306 21.01 -7.53 14.05
C GLU A 306 19.88 -7.18 15.04
N THR A 307 18.66 -6.99 14.55
CA THR A 307 17.51 -6.52 15.35
C THR A 307 16.68 -7.66 15.93
N LYS A 308 16.74 -8.87 15.34
CA LYS A 308 15.99 -10.06 15.80
C LYS A 308 16.18 -10.37 17.29
N PRO A 309 17.39 -10.37 17.88
CA PRO A 309 17.55 -10.63 19.31
C PRO A 309 16.81 -9.61 20.19
N ARG A 310 16.81 -8.34 19.79
CA ARG A 310 16.09 -7.27 20.51
C ARG A 310 14.58 -7.47 20.40
N LEU A 311 14.07 -7.84 19.23
CA LEU A 311 12.65 -8.13 19.04
C LEU A 311 12.18 -9.28 19.92
N LEU A 312 12.93 -10.40 19.97
CA LEU A 312 12.60 -11.53 20.84
C LEU A 312 12.57 -11.11 22.31
N ALA A 313 13.57 -10.34 22.76
CA ALA A 313 13.60 -9.82 24.13
C ALA A 313 12.41 -8.91 24.45
N ILE A 314 11.89 -8.13 23.48
CA ILE A 314 10.68 -7.32 23.67
C ILE A 314 9.47 -8.21 23.94
N PHE A 315 9.25 -9.28 23.17
CA PHE A 315 8.14 -10.20 23.40
C PHE A 315 8.29 -10.95 24.73
N GLU A 316 9.50 -11.37 25.10
CA GLU A 316 9.75 -12.04 26.39
C GLU A 316 9.49 -11.12 27.60
N GLN A 317 9.87 -9.85 27.50
CA GLN A 317 9.70 -8.87 28.58
C GLN A 317 8.27 -8.34 28.72
N ASN A 318 7.42 -8.53 27.70
CA ASN A 318 6.06 -8.02 27.67
C ASN A 318 5.08 -9.17 27.36
N PRO A 319 4.72 -10.04 28.33
CA PRO A 319 3.83 -11.17 28.10
C PRO A 319 2.43 -10.79 27.60
N TRP A 320 2.01 -9.54 27.82
CA TRP A 320 0.78 -8.97 27.27
C TRP A 320 0.87 -8.64 25.77
N LEU A 321 2.04 -8.76 25.14
CA LEU A 321 2.22 -8.52 23.71
C LEU A 321 2.18 -9.86 22.96
N GLN A 322 1.04 -10.21 22.37
CA GLN A 322 0.83 -11.52 21.74
C GLN A 322 0.56 -11.45 20.23
N GLY A 323 0.33 -10.26 19.68
CA GLY A 323 0.11 -10.06 18.25
C GLY A 323 1.39 -9.70 17.48
N VAL A 324 1.47 -10.18 16.24
CA VAL A 324 2.41 -9.68 15.23
C VAL A 324 1.60 -9.11 14.08
N HIS A 325 1.85 -7.85 13.75
CA HIS A 325 1.26 -7.20 12.58
C HIS A 325 2.33 -6.94 11.53
N VAL A 326 2.02 -7.25 10.27
CA VAL A 326 2.92 -7.01 9.15
C VAL A 326 2.14 -6.32 8.05
N HIS A 327 2.66 -5.19 7.60
CA HIS A 327 2.16 -4.50 6.43
C HIS A 327 3.34 -4.05 5.56
N VAL A 328 3.51 -4.70 4.42
CA VAL A 328 4.62 -4.48 3.50
C VAL A 328 4.38 -3.34 2.50
N GLY A 329 3.13 -2.92 2.37
CA GLY A 329 2.71 -1.79 1.55
C GLY A 329 1.33 -2.01 0.94
N SER A 330 0.80 -0.97 0.31
CA SER A 330 -0.55 -0.97 -0.27
C SER A 330 -0.70 -1.77 -1.58
N GLN A 331 0.38 -2.40 -2.07
CA GLN A 331 0.41 -3.16 -3.32
C GLN A 331 0.80 -4.64 -3.16
N GLY A 332 0.85 -5.15 -1.93
CA GLY A 332 1.28 -6.52 -1.65
C GLY A 332 2.79 -6.67 -1.54
N CYS A 333 3.25 -7.92 -1.43
CA CYS A 333 4.66 -8.28 -1.35
C CYS A 333 5.19 -8.57 -2.77
N PRO A 334 6.38 -8.07 -3.16
CA PRO A 334 7.07 -8.34 -4.43
C PRO A 334 6.92 -9.77 -4.97
#